data_AF-A0A839Q835-F1
#
_entry.id   AF-A0A839Q835-F1
#
_cell.length_a   1.000
_cell.length_b   1.000
_cell.length_c   1.000
_cell.angle_alpha   90.00
_cell.angle_beta   90.00
_cell.angle_gamma   90.00
#
_symmetry.space_group_name_H-M   'P 1'
#
loop_
_entity.id
_entity.type
_entity.pdbx_description
1 polymer ?
#
loop_
_entity_poly.entity_id
_entity_poly.type
_entity_poly.pdbx_seq_one_letter_code
_entity_poly.pdbx_strand_id
1 'polypeptide(L)'
;MKLAVAIAVLSLGVAVFALMRTFDAGPDYTEAQRSEARSTICSAFETVRTGVATNTNVEPPGGSSDISGALAVAANARISLLDGGQYLLARLDPATPTDLAGEVRRFAGQLMDIGAAATAGVPNTDPAQAARLADAEAASTAITGRCR
;
A
#
# COMPACT_ATOMS: atom_id res chain seq x y z
N MET A 1 26.18 -48.57 4.09
CA MET A 1 26.35 -47.25 3.44
C MET A 1 25.29 -46.96 2.37
N LYS A 2 25.10 -47.82 1.36
CA LYS A 2 24.11 -47.60 0.27
C LYS A 2 22.66 -47.42 0.76
N LEU A 3 22.24 -48.21 1.75
CA LEU A 3 20.88 -48.14 2.30
C LEU A 3 20.59 -46.82 3.02
N ALA A 4 21.56 -46.31 3.79
CA ALA A 4 21.43 -45.05 4.51
C ALA A 4 21.34 -43.84 3.56
N VAL A 5 22.11 -43.86 2.47
CA VAL A 5 22.05 -42.82 1.43
C VAL A 5 20.70 -42.84 0.72
N ALA A 6 20.15 -44.03 0.41
CA ALA A 6 18.83 -44.14 -0.21
C ALA A 6 17.71 -43.57 0.67
N ILE A 7 17.75 -43.86 1.98
CA ILE A 7 16.78 -43.34 2.95
C ILE A 7 16.90 -41.82 3.07
N ALA A 8 18.11 -41.27 3.11
CA ALA A 8 18.34 -39.83 3.20
C ALA A 8 17.83 -39.06 1.98
N VAL A 9 17.97 -39.62 0.78
CA VAL A 9 17.45 -39.00 -0.46
C VAL A 9 15.93 -39.02 -0.47
N LEU A 10 15.31 -40.13 -0.06
CA LEU A 10 13.86 -40.24 0.05
C LEU A 10 13.27 -39.25 1.06
N SER A 11 13.87 -39.13 2.25
CA SER A 11 13.39 -38.19 3.25
C SER A 11 13.53 -36.73 2.79
N LEU A 12 14.62 -36.38 2.12
CA LEU A 12 14.80 -35.04 1.53
C LEU A 12 13.76 -34.76 0.45
N GLY A 13 13.47 -35.73 -0.42
CA GLY A 13 12.43 -35.61 -1.44
C GLY A 13 11.04 -35.39 -0.85
N VAL A 14 10.68 -36.12 0.21
CA VAL A 14 9.41 -35.94 0.93
C VAL A 14 9.34 -34.57 1.60
N ALA A 15 10.43 -34.11 2.22
CA ALA A 15 10.49 -32.80 2.86
C ALA A 15 10.32 -31.65 1.84
N VAL A 16 11.00 -31.73 0.69
CA VAL A 16 10.85 -30.75 -0.40
C VAL A 16 9.42 -30.77 -0.96
N PHE A 17 8.84 -31.94 -1.18
CA PHE A 17 7.47 -32.06 -1.66
C PHE A 17 6.44 -31.51 -0.66
N ALA A 18 6.61 -31.82 0.63
CA ALA A 18 5.75 -31.28 1.69
C ALA A 18 5.84 -29.75 1.76
N LEU A 19 7.04 -29.19 1.63
CA LEU A 19 7.28 -27.76 1.59
C LEU A 19 6.64 -27.11 0.34
N MET A 20 6.75 -27.73 -0.83
CA MET A 20 6.06 -27.24 -2.04
C MET A 20 4.54 -27.19 -1.85
N ARG A 21 3.94 -28.20 -1.22
CA ARG A 21 2.50 -28.23 -0.96
C ARG A 21 2.03 -27.12 -0.02
N THR A 22 2.88 -26.67 0.91
CA THR A 22 2.54 -25.54 1.79
C THR A 22 2.58 -24.19 1.09
N PHE A 23 3.29 -24.07 -0.04
CA PHE A 23 3.30 -22.84 -0.84
C PHE A 23 2.04 -22.68 -1.71
N ASP A 24 1.44 -23.78 -2.18
CA ASP A 24 0.21 -23.76 -2.98
C ASP A 24 -1.08 -23.72 -2.15
N ALA A 25 -1.00 -24.05 -0.86
CA ALA A 25 -2.15 -24.06 0.05
C ALA A 25 -2.40 -22.69 0.68
N GLY A 26 -2.65 -21.68 -0.15
CA GLY A 26 -3.29 -20.45 0.33
C GLY A 26 -4.71 -20.76 0.81
N PRO A 27 -5.25 -20.03 1.80
CA PRO A 27 -6.66 -20.14 2.15
C PRO A 27 -7.54 -19.88 0.91
N ASP A 28 -8.41 -20.85 0.59
CA ASP A 28 -9.39 -20.69 -0.47
C ASP A 28 -10.53 -19.79 0.03
N TYR A 29 -10.55 -18.55 -0.47
CA TYR A 29 -11.63 -17.60 -0.20
C TYR A 29 -12.79 -17.81 -1.17
N THR A 30 -13.99 -17.87 -0.61
CA THR A 30 -15.25 -17.85 -1.35
C THR A 30 -15.37 -16.56 -2.17
N GLU A 31 -16.17 -16.60 -3.25
CA GLU A 31 -16.46 -15.41 -4.06
C GLU A 31 -17.06 -14.27 -3.22
N ALA A 32 -17.92 -14.61 -2.26
CA ALA A 32 -18.50 -13.65 -1.33
C ALA A 32 -17.43 -12.93 -0.49
N GLN A 33 -16.47 -13.67 0.07
CA GLN A 33 -15.36 -13.08 0.83
C GLN A 33 -14.48 -12.17 -0.04
N ARG A 34 -14.19 -12.59 -1.29
CA ARG A 34 -13.40 -11.76 -2.22
C ARG A 34 -14.14 -10.49 -2.61
N SER A 35 -15.46 -10.58 -2.82
CA SER A 35 -16.31 -9.44 -3.14
C SER A 35 -16.39 -8.44 -1.99
N GLU A 36 -16.62 -8.93 -0.77
CA GLU A 36 -16.62 -8.13 0.47
C GLU A 36 -15.26 -7.43 0.65
N ALA A 37 -14.16 -8.18 0.59
CA ALA A 37 -12.81 -7.66 0.72
C ALA A 37 -12.48 -6.60 -0.34
N ARG A 38 -12.91 -6.79 -1.59
CA ARG A 38 -12.78 -5.79 -2.66
C ARG A 38 -13.58 -4.53 -2.34
N SER A 39 -14.84 -4.67 -1.93
CA SER A 39 -15.70 -3.54 -1.58
C SER A 39 -15.11 -2.71 -0.44
N THR A 40 -14.69 -3.38 0.65
CA THR A 40 -14.07 -2.72 1.81
C THR A 40 -12.82 -1.95 1.43
N ILE A 41 -11.89 -2.56 0.68
CA ILE A 41 -10.64 -1.88 0.34
C ILE A 41 -10.85 -0.75 -0.67
N CYS A 42 -11.80 -0.87 -1.60
CA CYS A 42 -12.11 0.19 -2.55
C CYS A 42 -12.75 1.41 -1.88
N SER A 43 -13.63 1.20 -0.90
CA SER A 43 -14.19 2.28 -0.08
C SER A 43 -13.13 2.96 0.79
N ALA A 44 -12.23 2.17 1.39
CA ALA A 44 -11.08 2.69 2.13
C ALA A 44 -10.16 3.54 1.22
N PHE A 45 -9.88 3.07 0.01
CA PHE A 45 -9.12 3.79 -1.00
C PHE A 45 -9.75 5.13 -1.37
N GLU A 46 -11.07 5.18 -1.61
CA GLU A 46 -11.77 6.41 -1.92
C GLU A 46 -11.67 7.44 -0.78
N THR A 47 -11.83 6.98 0.46
CA THR A 47 -11.66 7.81 1.66
C THR A 47 -10.26 8.40 1.74
N VAL A 48 -9.23 7.56 1.57
CA VAL A 48 -7.82 7.99 1.65
C VAL A 48 -7.46 8.91 0.49
N ARG A 49 -7.85 8.58 -0.75
CA ARG A 49 -7.60 9.43 -1.92
C ARG A 49 -8.21 10.81 -1.73
N THR A 50 -9.44 10.88 -1.23
CA THR A 50 -10.13 12.15 -0.95
C THR A 50 -9.44 12.93 0.17
N GLY A 51 -9.07 12.26 1.26
CA GLY A 51 -8.38 12.87 2.39
C GLY A 51 -7.01 13.44 2.01
N VAL A 52 -6.22 12.68 1.25
CA VAL A 52 -4.93 13.14 0.72
C VAL A 52 -5.13 14.34 -0.20
N ALA A 53 -5.99 14.22 -1.21
CA ALA A 53 -6.23 15.31 -2.16
C ALA A 53 -6.74 16.59 -1.47
N THR A 54 -7.58 16.47 -0.45
CA THR A 54 -8.06 17.61 0.32
C THR A 54 -6.90 18.28 1.05
N ASN A 55 -6.15 17.53 1.85
CA ASN A 55 -5.18 18.11 2.79
C ASN A 55 -3.86 18.54 2.13
N THR A 56 -3.49 17.99 0.96
CA THR A 56 -2.29 18.41 0.24
C THR A 56 -2.49 19.66 -0.62
N ASN A 57 -3.73 20.15 -0.74
CA ASN A 57 -4.08 21.31 -1.59
C ASN A 57 -4.69 22.48 -0.79
N VAL A 58 -4.68 22.41 0.55
CA VAL A 58 -5.17 23.51 1.41
C VAL A 58 -4.20 24.70 1.34
N GLU A 59 -4.73 25.91 1.32
CA GLU A 59 -3.95 27.14 1.53
C GLU A 59 -4.07 27.64 2.98
N PRO A 60 -3.04 28.30 3.52
CA PRO A 60 -3.13 28.90 4.85
C PRO A 60 -4.28 29.93 4.92
N PRO A 61 -5.16 29.90 5.93
CA PRO A 61 -6.28 30.83 6.04
C PRO A 61 -5.86 32.31 6.08
N GLY A 62 -4.70 32.62 6.65
CA GLY A 62 -4.14 33.98 6.67
C GLY A 62 -3.29 34.34 5.45
N GLY A 63 -3.32 33.54 4.38
CA GLY A 63 -2.57 33.77 3.14
C GLY A 63 -1.06 33.55 3.29
N SER A 64 -0.28 34.04 2.33
CA SER A 64 1.16 33.76 2.22
C SER A 64 2.02 34.30 3.37
N SER A 65 1.51 35.28 4.13
CA SER A 65 2.19 35.82 5.32
C SER A 65 1.92 35.03 6.60
N ASP A 66 0.96 34.10 6.58
CA ASP A 66 0.61 33.25 7.73
C ASP A 66 1.55 32.04 7.82
N ILE A 67 2.73 32.27 8.39
CA ILE A 67 3.75 31.23 8.54
C ILE A 67 3.25 30.08 9.41
N SER A 68 2.50 30.37 10.48
CA SER A 68 1.93 29.36 11.37
C SER A 68 0.89 28.51 10.63
N GLY A 69 0.02 29.14 9.85
CA GLY A 69 -0.95 28.45 8.99
C GLY A 69 -0.28 27.60 7.92
N ALA A 70 0.79 28.09 7.28
CA ALA A 70 1.57 27.32 6.31
C ALA A 70 2.20 26.07 6.91
N LEU A 71 2.77 26.19 8.13
CA LEU A 71 3.30 25.03 8.85
C LEU A 71 2.20 24.04 9.25
N ALA A 72 1.04 24.53 9.69
CA ALA A 72 -0.09 23.69 10.07
C ALA A 72 -0.66 22.91 8.87
N VAL A 73 -0.87 23.58 7.74
CA VAL A 73 -1.31 22.96 6.48
C VAL A 73 -0.32 21.91 6.02
N ALA A 74 0.99 22.24 5.99
CA ALA A 74 2.03 21.29 5.59
C ALA A 74 2.10 20.08 6.54
N ALA A 75 1.92 20.28 7.85
CA ALA A 75 1.83 19.20 8.82
C ALA A 75 0.61 18.31 8.57
N ASN A 76 -0.56 18.89 8.30
CA ASN A 76 -1.78 18.13 8.05
C ASN A 76 -1.71 17.33 6.73
N ALA A 77 -1.05 17.88 5.71
CA ALA A 77 -0.73 17.16 4.48
C ALA A 77 0.13 15.91 4.75
N ARG A 78 1.20 16.05 5.55
CA ARG A 78 2.08 14.93 5.94
C ARG A 78 1.35 13.87 6.76
N ILE A 79 0.50 14.30 7.69
CA ILE A 79 -0.34 13.39 8.49
C ILE A 79 -1.29 12.62 7.58
N SER A 80 -1.95 13.29 6.63
CA SER A 80 -2.89 12.64 5.70
C SER A 80 -2.23 11.58 4.83
N LEU A 81 -0.98 11.82 4.40
CA LEU A 81 -0.18 10.83 3.68
C LEU A 81 0.16 9.61 4.55
N LEU A 82 0.64 9.85 5.77
CA LEU A 82 1.01 8.78 6.70
C LEU A 82 -0.20 7.95 7.14
N ASP A 83 -1.23 8.61 7.65
CA ASP A 83 -2.48 7.99 8.11
C ASP A 83 -3.16 7.24 6.96
N GLY A 84 -3.25 7.86 5.79
CA GLY A 84 -3.83 7.23 4.60
C GLY A 84 -3.12 5.93 4.20
N GLY A 85 -1.78 5.94 4.19
CA GLY A 85 -1.00 4.72 3.92
C GLY A 85 -1.23 3.63 4.97
N GLN A 86 -1.15 3.97 6.25
CA GLN A 86 -1.37 3.02 7.34
C GLN A 86 -2.80 2.46 7.36
N TYR A 87 -3.79 3.32 7.12
CA TYR A 87 -5.20 2.98 7.09
C TYR A 87 -5.52 1.93 6.02
N LEU A 88 -4.93 2.07 4.83
CA LEU A 88 -5.09 1.10 3.74
C LEU A 88 -4.43 -0.23 4.06
N LEU A 89 -3.19 -0.22 4.57
CA LEU A 89 -2.48 -1.44 4.93
C LEU A 89 -3.19 -2.21 6.05
N ALA A 90 -3.76 -1.50 7.03
CA ALA A 90 -4.51 -2.10 8.12
C ALA A 90 -5.86 -2.72 7.70
N ARG A 91 -6.41 -2.32 6.54
CA ARG A 91 -7.69 -2.80 6.01
C ARG A 91 -7.55 -3.78 4.85
N LEU A 92 -6.33 -4.08 4.46
CA LEU A 92 -6.08 -5.00 3.38
C LEU A 92 -6.42 -6.43 3.84
N ASP A 93 -7.54 -6.95 3.36
CA ASP A 93 -7.97 -8.30 3.69
C ASP A 93 -7.20 -9.33 2.84
N PRO A 94 -6.76 -10.46 3.42
CA PRO A 94 -6.14 -11.56 2.67
C PRO A 94 -6.98 -12.09 1.49
N ALA A 95 -8.31 -11.93 1.52
CA ALA A 95 -9.23 -12.28 0.44
C ALA A 95 -9.29 -11.24 -0.69
N THR A 96 -8.70 -10.05 -0.53
CA THR A 96 -8.61 -9.05 -1.59
C THR A 96 -7.90 -9.65 -2.81
N PRO A 97 -8.43 -9.48 -4.06
CA PRO A 97 -7.75 -9.92 -5.27
C PRO A 97 -6.29 -9.46 -5.32
N THR A 98 -5.38 -10.36 -5.68
CA THR A 98 -3.94 -10.16 -5.50
C THR A 98 -3.39 -8.96 -6.27
N ASP A 99 -3.95 -8.68 -7.45
CA ASP A 99 -3.60 -7.54 -8.29
C ASP A 99 -4.06 -6.21 -7.66
N LEU A 100 -5.28 -6.14 -7.13
CA LEU A 100 -5.77 -4.99 -6.37
C LEU A 100 -4.97 -4.78 -5.08
N ALA A 101 -4.73 -5.86 -4.33
CA ALA A 101 -3.95 -5.83 -3.11
C ALA A 101 -2.50 -5.35 -3.36
N GLY A 102 -1.90 -5.72 -4.49
CA GLY A 102 -0.59 -5.26 -4.92
C GLY A 102 -0.57 -3.75 -5.13
N GLU A 103 -1.50 -3.21 -5.92
CA GLU A 103 -1.55 -1.76 -6.18
C GLU A 103 -1.90 -0.95 -4.91
N VAL A 104 -2.76 -1.46 -4.03
CA VAL A 104 -3.06 -0.79 -2.74
C VAL A 104 -1.82 -0.72 -1.86
N ARG A 105 -1.03 -1.81 -1.75
CA ARG A 105 0.25 -1.76 -1.01
C ARG A 105 1.24 -0.79 -1.63
N ARG A 106 1.33 -0.76 -2.97
CA ARG A 106 2.18 0.18 -3.69
C ARG A 106 1.76 1.62 -3.40
N PHE A 107 0.48 1.95 -3.57
CA PHE A 107 -0.04 3.28 -3.29
C PHE A 107 0.18 3.70 -1.84
N ALA A 108 -0.19 2.86 -0.87
CA ALA A 108 0.01 3.12 0.55
C ALA A 108 1.48 3.34 0.92
N GLY A 109 2.39 2.52 0.37
CA GLY A 109 3.83 2.69 0.53
C GLY A 109 4.32 4.03 -0.01
N GLN A 110 3.90 4.39 -1.22
CA GLN A 110 4.25 5.68 -1.82
C GLN A 110 3.76 6.87 -0.97
N LEU A 111 2.53 6.83 -0.45
CA LEU A 111 2.04 7.90 0.44
C LEU A 111 2.95 8.08 1.65
N MET A 112 3.32 6.97 2.32
CA MET A 112 4.19 7.04 3.50
C MET A 112 5.61 7.52 3.14
N ASP A 113 6.18 7.08 2.02
CA ASP A 113 7.51 7.51 1.55
C ASP A 113 7.52 8.99 1.15
N ILE A 114 6.48 9.47 0.47
CA ILE A 114 6.29 10.88 0.12
C ILE A 114 6.21 11.72 1.40
N GLY A 115 5.38 11.30 2.37
CA GLY A 115 5.21 11.99 3.65
C GLY A 115 6.49 12.02 4.48
N ALA A 116 7.24 10.91 4.52
CA ALA A 116 8.52 10.81 5.21
C ALA A 116 9.58 11.73 4.58
N ALA A 117 9.72 11.70 3.26
CA ALA A 117 10.66 12.57 2.54
C ALA A 117 10.30 14.06 2.70
N ALA A 118 9.02 14.41 2.60
CA ALA A 118 8.56 15.78 2.82
C ALA A 118 8.79 16.25 4.26
N THR A 119 8.71 15.34 5.24
CA THR A 119 9.05 15.62 6.65
C THR A 119 10.55 15.86 6.83
N ALA A 120 11.39 15.13 6.09
CA ALA A 120 12.84 15.35 6.02
C ALA A 120 13.26 16.60 5.23
N GLY A 121 12.30 17.36 4.68
CA GLY A 121 12.56 18.60 3.95
C GLY A 121 12.87 18.42 2.46
N VAL A 122 12.62 17.25 1.89
CA VAL A 122 12.80 17.02 0.45
C VAL A 122 11.69 17.74 -0.33
N PRO A 123 12.03 18.65 -1.26
CA PRO A 123 11.04 19.37 -2.06
C PRO A 123 10.47 18.49 -3.18
N ASN A 124 9.28 18.81 -3.67
CA ASN A 124 8.67 18.10 -4.81
C ASN A 124 9.45 18.26 -6.13
N THR A 125 10.33 19.25 -6.22
CA THR A 125 11.24 19.43 -7.37
C THR A 125 12.45 18.50 -7.34
N ASP A 126 12.69 17.80 -6.22
CA ASP A 126 13.68 16.74 -6.16
C ASP A 126 13.25 15.59 -7.10
N PRO A 127 14.14 15.09 -7.99
CA PRO A 127 13.77 14.05 -8.96
C PRO A 127 13.24 12.76 -8.32
N ALA A 128 13.77 12.35 -7.17
CA ALA A 128 13.30 11.15 -6.48
C ALA A 128 11.92 11.38 -5.87
N GLN A 129 11.65 12.57 -5.33
CA GLN A 129 10.33 12.92 -4.81
C GLN A 129 9.28 13.03 -5.93
N ALA A 130 9.65 13.64 -7.06
CA ALA A 130 8.80 13.72 -8.25
C ALA A 130 8.43 12.32 -8.78
N ALA A 131 9.38 11.37 -8.79
CA ALA A 131 9.13 10.00 -9.18
C ALA A 131 8.13 9.30 -8.24
N ARG A 132 8.26 9.47 -6.91
CA ARG A 132 7.29 8.93 -5.93
C ARG A 132 5.88 9.47 -6.17
N LEU A 133 5.74 10.77 -6.45
CA LEU A 133 4.46 11.40 -6.75
C LEU A 133 3.82 10.80 -8.02
N ALA A 134 4.61 10.61 -9.08
CA ALA A 134 4.14 9.97 -10.31
C ALA A 134 3.75 8.50 -10.08
N ASP A 135 4.50 7.77 -9.27
CA ASP A 135 4.19 6.38 -8.91
C ASP A 135 2.92 6.25 -8.07
N ALA A 136 2.70 7.17 -7.13
CA ALA A 136 1.46 7.24 -6.35
C ALA A 136 0.25 7.51 -7.26
N GLU A 137 0.36 8.42 -8.23
CA GLU A 137 -0.72 8.70 -9.18
C GLU A 137 -1.00 7.51 -10.09
N ALA A 138 0.04 6.83 -10.58
CA ALA A 138 -0.09 5.62 -11.38
C ALA A 138 -0.80 4.50 -10.59
N ALA A 139 -0.41 4.27 -9.35
CA ALA A 139 -1.05 3.28 -8.48
C ALA A 139 -2.50 3.66 -8.16
N SER A 140 -2.78 4.94 -7.86
CA SER A 140 -4.15 5.46 -7.66
C SER A 140 -5.06 5.22 -8.87
N THR A 141 -4.55 5.47 -10.07
CA THR A 141 -5.26 5.19 -11.33
C THR A 141 -5.52 3.68 -11.51
N ALA A 142 -4.51 2.86 -11.21
CA ALA A 142 -4.60 1.41 -11.30
C ALA A 142 -5.63 0.81 -10.31
N ILE A 143 -5.71 1.33 -9.08
CA ILE A 143 -6.72 0.96 -8.09
C ILE A 143 -8.10 1.40 -8.56
N THR A 144 -8.24 2.63 -9.04
CA THR A 144 -9.51 3.16 -9.57
C THR A 144 -10.08 2.25 -10.68
N GLY A 145 -9.24 1.79 -11.61
CA GLY A 145 -9.66 0.86 -12.66
C GLY A 145 -10.15 -0.49 -12.14
N ARG A 146 -9.56 -0.97 -11.03
CA ARG A 146 -9.90 -2.25 -10.37
C ARG A 146 -11.05 -2.15 -9.38
N CYS A 147 -11.41 -0.95 -8.96
CA CYS A 147 -12.53 -0.70 -8.06
C CYS A 147 -13.85 -0.38 -8.81
N ARG A 148 -13.81 -0.34 -10.13
CA ARG A 148 -15.00 -0.18 -11.00
C ARG A 148 -15.69 -1.50 -11.33
#